data_AF-A0A7X6M3A5-F1
#
_entry.id   AF-A0A7X6M3A5-F1
#
_cell.length_a   1.000
_cell.length_b   1.000
_cell.length_c   1.000
_cell.angle_alpha   90.00
_cell.angle_beta   90.00
_cell.angle_gamma   90.00
#
_symmetry.space_group_name_H-M   'P 1'
#
loop_
_entity.id
_entity.type
_entity.pdbx_description
1 polymer ?
#
loop_
_entity_poly.entity_id
_entity_poly.type
_entity_poly.pdbx_seq_one_letter_code
_entity_poly.pdbx_strand_id
1 'polypeptide(L)'
;MNKKESKKARRNARKRHSNSTHDHGPWQPIPEDRYQSIDWGPMHFMFKFTEYRQNIKNKTVEFRTIPLEDTIRPVELKFNPPLQDFGTNPSAFQYHWERLTFYFNLPNPADFPKLPLSGQDKDIVDRYIATCRNLAGYTEINDASGGMNVKSEKGSWTLTANLPTHQEFTGISATFRQIHSDKENASFIAARRAIEQSIRILEDEESQQKTRAVIKEWSRARQALSKKMLETLICEELMATAPPETPRSLQGIEPDKIITTYNYGETLHWGNYREALKGLEDDPNNEKFHKICCIHSIAQLSHLYFGFAELCASACGYAQVT
;
A
#
# COMPACT_ATOMS: atom_id res chain seq x y z
N MET A 1 38.51 -17.07 -33.68
CA MET A 1 38.77 -17.19 -32.23
C MET A 1 39.10 -18.64 -31.90
N ASN A 2 40.28 -18.91 -31.34
CA ASN A 2 40.83 -20.26 -31.23
C ASN A 2 40.09 -21.09 -30.14
N LYS A 3 39.70 -22.34 -30.42
CA LYS A 3 38.95 -23.21 -29.48
C LYS A 3 39.67 -23.39 -28.12
N LYS A 4 40.99 -23.23 -28.08
CA LYS A 4 41.79 -23.23 -26.83
C LYS A 4 41.61 -21.96 -25.98
N GLU A 5 41.41 -20.80 -26.59
CA GLU A 5 41.19 -19.53 -25.89
C GLU A 5 39.79 -19.47 -25.26
N SER A 6 38.78 -19.99 -25.95
CA SER A 6 37.40 -20.08 -25.44
C SER A 6 37.28 -20.98 -24.20
N LYS A 7 37.99 -22.11 -24.15
CA LYS A 7 38.04 -23.00 -22.97
C LYS A 7 38.80 -22.36 -21.81
N LYS A 8 39.88 -21.62 -22.07
CA LYS A 8 40.65 -20.89 -21.04
C LYS A 8 39.83 -19.74 -20.44
N ALA A 9 39.08 -19.01 -21.26
CA ALA A 9 38.16 -17.96 -20.82
C ALA A 9 37.03 -18.51 -19.93
N ARG A 10 36.39 -19.62 -20.32
CA ARG A 10 35.35 -20.29 -19.51
C ARG A 10 35.88 -20.83 -18.18
N ARG A 11 37.11 -21.36 -18.15
CA ARG A 11 37.74 -21.86 -16.91
C ARG A 11 38.14 -20.72 -15.97
N ASN A 12 38.55 -19.56 -16.50
CA ASN A 12 38.82 -18.36 -15.71
C ASN A 12 37.54 -17.69 -15.20
N ALA A 13 36.45 -17.69 -15.97
CA ALA A 13 35.14 -17.22 -15.53
C ALA A 13 34.58 -18.07 -14.39
N ARG A 14 34.69 -19.41 -14.48
CA ARG A 14 34.31 -20.33 -13.38
C ARG A 14 35.16 -20.17 -12.12
N LYS A 15 36.47 -19.93 -12.25
CA LYS A 15 37.34 -19.64 -11.09
C LYS A 15 37.06 -18.28 -10.44
N ARG A 16 36.64 -17.27 -11.21
CA ARG A 16 36.24 -15.97 -10.65
C ARG A 16 34.91 -16.04 -9.89
N HIS A 17 33.99 -16.91 -10.30
CA HIS A 17 32.75 -17.13 -9.56
C HIS A 17 32.88 -18.02 -8.32
N SER A 18 33.87 -18.92 -8.24
CA SER A 18 34.03 -19.76 -7.03
C SER A 18 34.82 -19.09 -5.90
N ASN A 19 35.46 -17.93 -6.14
CA ASN A 19 36.30 -17.26 -5.14
C ASN A 19 35.63 -16.08 -4.43
N SER A 20 34.39 -15.70 -4.76
CA SER A 20 33.72 -14.57 -4.11
C SER A 20 32.96 -14.94 -2.83
N THR A 21 32.88 -16.23 -2.48
CA THR A 21 32.11 -16.71 -1.31
C THR A 21 32.96 -16.86 -0.05
N HIS A 22 34.27 -16.62 -0.09
CA HIS A 22 35.17 -16.77 1.07
C HIS A 22 35.50 -15.46 1.79
N ASP A 23 35.08 -14.31 1.26
CA ASP A 23 35.43 -12.99 1.82
C ASP A 23 34.40 -12.46 2.85
N HIS A 24 33.23 -13.12 2.97
CA HIS A 24 32.16 -12.73 3.90
C HIS A 24 31.97 -13.79 5.00
N GLY A 25 31.87 -13.35 6.25
CA GLY A 25 31.39 -14.20 7.34
C GLY A 25 29.89 -14.57 7.17
N PRO A 26 29.39 -15.54 7.95
CA PRO A 26 27.97 -15.88 7.94
C PRO A 26 27.11 -14.70 8.44
N TRP A 27 25.86 -14.64 8.00
CA TRP A 27 24.87 -13.76 8.61
C TRP A 27 24.64 -14.18 10.05
N GLN A 28 24.64 -13.20 10.95
CA GLN A 28 24.40 -13.37 12.37
C GLN A 28 23.18 -12.54 12.77
N PRO A 29 22.25 -13.08 13.57
CA PRO A 29 21.10 -12.33 14.03
C PRO A 29 21.54 -11.19 14.95
N ILE A 30 20.77 -10.10 14.94
CA ILE A 30 20.96 -8.99 15.88
C ILE A 30 20.00 -9.22 17.05
N PRO A 31 20.52 -9.45 18.28
CA PRO A 31 19.68 -9.85 19.42
C PRO A 31 18.92 -8.69 20.07
N GLU A 32 19.32 -7.46 19.80
CA GLU A 32 18.72 -6.24 20.36
C GLU A 32 17.85 -5.54 19.32
N ASP A 33 16.78 -4.90 19.77
CA ASP A 33 15.98 -4.02 18.93
C ASP A 33 16.83 -2.80 18.51
N ARG A 34 17.35 -2.87 17.29
CA ARG A 34 18.11 -1.79 16.67
C ARG A 34 17.37 -1.29 15.45
N TYR A 35 17.19 0.03 15.41
CA TYR A 35 16.49 0.73 14.35
C TYR A 35 17.41 1.73 13.67
N GLN A 36 17.12 2.03 12.41
CA GLN A 36 17.77 3.08 11.64
C GLN A 36 16.70 3.87 10.90
N SER A 37 16.81 5.20 10.93
CA SER A 37 16.11 6.06 9.98
C SER A 37 17.00 6.33 8.76
N ILE A 38 16.37 6.44 7.60
CA ILE A 38 16.97 7.06 6.42
C ILE A 38 16.15 8.31 6.14
N ASP A 39 16.78 9.46 6.30
CA ASP A 39 16.19 10.78 6.11
C ASP A 39 16.90 11.50 4.97
N TRP A 40 16.19 11.76 3.88
CA TRP A 40 16.73 12.47 2.72
C TRP A 40 15.66 13.31 2.03
N GLY A 41 15.74 14.62 2.22
CA GLY A 41 14.73 15.54 1.69
C GLY A 41 13.34 15.17 2.24
N PRO A 42 12.34 14.90 1.39
CA PRO A 42 11.01 14.47 1.81
C PRO A 42 10.92 12.98 2.17
N MET A 43 11.99 12.22 2.00
CA MET A 43 12.00 10.76 2.17
C MET A 43 12.40 10.40 3.59
N HIS A 44 11.46 9.80 4.32
CA HIS A 44 11.67 9.28 5.67
C HIS A 44 11.34 7.80 5.69
N PHE A 45 12.29 6.95 6.10
CA PHE A 45 12.07 5.52 6.21
C PHE A 45 12.63 4.99 7.52
N MET A 46 11.86 4.16 8.22
CA MET A 46 12.30 3.46 9.42
C MET A 46 12.58 2.00 9.09
N PHE A 47 13.73 1.52 9.53
CA PHE A 47 14.16 0.14 9.32
C PHE A 47 14.53 -0.51 10.64
N LYS A 48 14.15 -1.78 10.80
CA LYS A 48 14.67 -2.66 11.85
C LYS A 48 15.84 -3.47 11.30
N PHE A 49 16.95 -3.49 12.02
CA PHE A 49 18.06 -4.39 11.73
C PHE A 49 17.70 -5.82 12.14
N THR A 50 17.93 -6.79 11.26
CA THR A 50 17.60 -8.19 11.50
C THR A 50 18.85 -9.05 11.60
N GLU A 51 19.81 -8.85 10.70
CA GLU A 51 21.05 -9.61 10.65
C GLU A 51 22.22 -8.70 10.27
N TYR A 52 23.44 -9.15 10.58
CA TYR A 52 24.68 -8.53 10.10
C TYR A 52 25.69 -9.57 9.64
N ARG A 53 26.64 -9.15 8.81
CA ARG A 53 27.84 -9.94 8.50
C ARG A 53 29.05 -9.05 8.29
N GLN A 54 30.23 -9.58 8.56
CA GLN A 54 31.49 -8.87 8.36
C GLN A 54 32.14 -9.28 7.04
N ASN A 55 32.64 -8.30 6.28
CA ASN A 55 33.55 -8.50 5.16
C ASN A 55 34.98 -8.20 5.63
N ILE A 56 35.74 -9.24 5.93
CA ILE A 56 37.07 -9.15 6.57
C ILE A 56 38.05 -8.42 5.64
N LYS A 57 37.95 -8.67 4.33
CA LYS A 57 38.86 -8.13 3.33
C LYS A 57 38.67 -6.63 3.13
N ASN A 58 37.43 -6.17 3.07
CA ASN A 58 37.11 -4.76 2.86
C ASN A 58 36.99 -3.98 4.18
N LYS A 59 37.08 -4.66 5.33
CA LYS A 59 36.84 -4.10 6.66
C LYS A 59 35.48 -3.39 6.76
N THR A 60 34.45 -3.97 6.13
CA THR A 60 33.08 -3.43 6.15
C THR A 60 32.14 -4.37 6.90
N VAL A 61 31.05 -3.81 7.42
CA VAL A 61 29.91 -4.57 7.95
C VAL A 61 28.72 -4.34 7.04
N GLU A 62 28.02 -5.42 6.72
CA GLU A 62 26.78 -5.38 5.98
C GLU A 62 25.65 -5.75 6.93
N PHE A 63 24.53 -5.05 6.78
CA PHE A 63 23.33 -5.26 7.56
C PHE A 63 22.18 -5.69 6.65
N ARG A 64 21.32 -6.58 7.15
CA ARG A 64 19.99 -6.80 6.62
C ARG A 64 19.00 -6.04 7.47
N THR A 65 18.07 -5.41 6.79
CA THR A 65 17.00 -4.64 7.40
C THR A 65 15.67 -5.04 6.80
N ILE A 66 14.60 -4.78 7.55
CA ILE A 66 13.23 -4.77 7.04
C ILE A 66 12.60 -3.42 7.40
N PRO A 67 11.67 -2.89 6.59
CA PRO A 67 10.88 -1.73 6.99
C PRO A 67 10.25 -1.97 8.36
N LEU A 68 10.23 -0.95 9.22
CA LEU A 68 9.71 -1.08 10.58
C LEU A 68 8.24 -1.51 10.57
N GLU A 69 7.46 -0.92 9.67
CA GLU A 69 6.06 -1.27 9.44
C GLU A 69 5.83 -2.72 9.00
N ASP A 70 6.86 -3.41 8.49
CA ASP A 70 6.77 -4.81 8.10
C ASP A 70 7.12 -5.76 9.25
N THR A 71 7.62 -5.27 10.39
CA THR A 71 7.97 -6.12 11.55
C THR A 71 6.76 -6.72 12.24
N ILE A 72 5.56 -6.19 11.97
CA ILE A 72 4.28 -6.69 12.48
C ILE A 72 3.86 -8.01 11.81
N ARG A 73 4.51 -8.40 10.71
CA ARG A 73 4.10 -9.53 9.88
C ARG A 73 4.81 -10.83 10.27
N PRO A 74 4.14 -11.99 10.16
CA PRO A 74 2.75 -12.17 9.69
C PRO A 74 1.72 -11.80 10.77
N VAL A 75 0.50 -11.45 10.33
CA VAL A 75 -0.66 -11.18 11.19
C VAL A 75 -1.75 -12.19 10.85
N GLU A 76 -2.38 -12.79 11.86
CA GLU A 76 -3.52 -13.68 11.64
C GLU A 76 -4.72 -12.88 11.14
N LEU A 77 -5.20 -13.18 9.93
CA LEU A 77 -6.36 -12.53 9.34
C LEU A 77 -7.65 -13.19 9.83
N LYS A 78 -8.65 -12.38 10.19
CA LYS A 78 -9.98 -12.85 10.59
C LYS A 78 -10.80 -13.44 9.44
N PHE A 79 -10.46 -13.06 8.22
CA PHE A 79 -11.15 -13.44 6.98
C PHE A 79 -10.16 -13.38 5.82
N ASN A 80 -10.46 -14.10 4.74
CA ASN A 80 -9.64 -14.07 3.53
C ASN A 80 -9.61 -12.66 2.95
N PRO A 81 -8.47 -12.18 2.42
CA PRO A 81 -8.38 -10.89 1.77
C PRO A 81 -9.49 -10.67 0.69
N PRO A 82 -10.38 -9.68 0.89
CA PRO A 82 -11.42 -9.29 -0.07
C PRO A 82 -10.92 -9.11 -1.50
N LEU A 83 -11.70 -9.64 -2.45
CA LEU A 83 -11.47 -9.57 -3.90
C LEU A 83 -10.15 -10.19 -4.41
N GLN A 84 -9.43 -10.97 -3.59
CA GLN A 84 -8.14 -11.58 -3.99
C GLN A 84 -8.24 -12.45 -5.25
N ASP A 85 -9.40 -13.06 -5.49
CA ASP A 85 -9.64 -13.96 -6.63
C ASP A 85 -9.63 -13.21 -7.98
N PHE A 86 -9.82 -11.89 -7.95
CA PHE A 86 -9.71 -11.02 -9.13
C PHE A 86 -8.29 -10.50 -9.33
N GLY A 87 -7.41 -10.69 -8.34
CA GLY A 87 -6.03 -10.25 -8.36
C GLY A 87 -5.09 -11.22 -9.07
N THR A 88 -3.98 -10.69 -9.59
CA THR A 88 -2.93 -11.50 -10.20
C THR A 88 -1.90 -12.02 -9.19
N ASN A 89 -1.91 -11.50 -7.95
CA ASN A 89 -0.93 -11.84 -6.92
C ASN A 89 -1.59 -11.86 -5.52
N PRO A 90 -2.11 -13.03 -5.08
CA PRO A 90 -2.74 -13.18 -3.77
C PRO A 90 -1.84 -12.78 -2.59
N SER A 91 -0.52 -12.92 -2.73
CA SER A 91 0.42 -12.53 -1.66
C SER A 91 0.44 -11.02 -1.40
N ALA A 92 0.12 -10.20 -2.39
CA ALA A 92 -0.02 -8.75 -2.20
C ALA A 92 -1.30 -8.39 -1.46
N PHE A 93 -2.41 -9.08 -1.72
CA PHE A 93 -3.62 -8.94 -0.92
C PHE A 93 -3.36 -9.31 0.53
N GLN A 94 -2.71 -10.45 0.77
CA GLN A 94 -2.28 -10.85 2.11
C GLN A 94 -1.42 -9.77 2.77
N TYR A 95 -0.42 -9.24 2.06
CA TYR A 95 0.45 -8.17 2.55
C TYR A 95 -0.32 -6.94 3.03
N HIS A 96 -1.21 -6.40 2.19
CA HIS A 96 -2.00 -5.21 2.53
C HIS A 96 -2.98 -5.49 3.67
N TRP A 97 -3.62 -6.67 3.66
CA TRP A 97 -4.60 -7.02 4.69
C TRP A 97 -3.97 -7.33 6.06
N GLU A 98 -2.78 -7.91 6.13
CA GLU A 98 -2.06 -8.08 7.41
C GLU A 98 -1.81 -6.74 8.10
N ARG A 99 -1.43 -5.73 7.31
CA ARG A 99 -1.16 -4.36 7.80
C ARG A 99 -2.45 -3.63 8.20
N LEU A 100 -3.51 -3.75 7.38
CA LEU A 100 -4.83 -3.19 7.71
C LEU A 100 -5.43 -3.87 8.97
N THR A 101 -5.27 -5.18 9.11
CA THR A 101 -5.73 -5.94 10.28
C THR A 101 -4.97 -5.55 11.54
N PHE A 102 -3.64 -5.42 11.47
CA PHE A 102 -2.86 -4.93 12.62
C PHE A 102 -3.34 -3.56 13.10
N TYR A 103 -3.50 -2.60 12.19
CA TYR A 103 -3.76 -1.22 12.59
C TYR A 103 -5.25 -0.92 12.88
N PHE A 104 -6.16 -1.39 12.03
CA PHE A 104 -7.59 -1.07 12.17
C PHE A 104 -8.42 -2.20 12.78
N ASN A 105 -7.94 -3.45 12.69
CA ASN A 105 -8.63 -4.63 13.21
C ASN A 105 -10.12 -4.74 12.82
N LEU A 106 -10.44 -4.37 11.58
CA LEU A 106 -11.81 -4.22 11.07
C LEU A 106 -12.67 -5.49 11.28
N PRO A 107 -14.00 -5.33 11.43
CA PRO A 107 -14.92 -6.46 11.51
C PRO A 107 -15.01 -7.15 10.15
N ASN A 108 -15.33 -8.44 10.17
CA ASN A 108 -15.49 -9.23 8.96
C ASN A 108 -16.63 -8.66 8.10
N PRO A 109 -16.36 -8.22 6.85
CA PRO A 109 -17.38 -7.64 6.01
C PRO A 109 -18.50 -8.62 5.62
N ALA A 110 -18.20 -9.93 5.60
CA ALA A 110 -19.18 -10.98 5.28
C ALA A 110 -20.25 -11.18 6.38
N ASP A 111 -19.97 -10.73 7.60
CA ASP A 111 -20.91 -10.83 8.72
C ASP A 111 -21.91 -9.65 8.75
N PHE A 112 -21.82 -8.73 7.79
CA PHE A 112 -22.70 -7.57 7.73
C PHE A 112 -24.13 -7.98 7.33
N PRO A 113 -25.17 -7.50 8.04
CA PRO A 113 -26.53 -7.97 7.80
C PRO A 113 -27.05 -7.54 6.44
N LYS A 114 -27.87 -8.40 5.83
CA LYS A 114 -28.65 -8.06 4.64
C LYS A 114 -29.60 -6.90 4.95
N LEU A 115 -29.66 -5.93 4.04
CA LEU A 115 -30.50 -4.76 4.13
C LEU A 115 -31.58 -4.75 3.01
N PRO A 116 -32.71 -4.05 3.21
CA PRO A 116 -33.74 -3.89 2.19
C PRO A 116 -33.36 -2.85 1.12
N LEU A 117 -32.16 -2.97 0.54
CA LEU A 117 -31.67 -2.10 -0.55
C LEU A 117 -32.52 -2.31 -1.81
N SER A 118 -33.00 -1.21 -2.40
CA SER A 118 -33.83 -1.24 -3.60
C SER A 118 -33.64 0.00 -4.48
N GLY A 119 -34.10 -0.09 -5.73
CA GLY A 119 -34.04 1.00 -6.71
C GLY A 119 -32.64 1.58 -6.88
N GLN A 120 -32.56 2.91 -6.90
CA GLN A 120 -31.32 3.65 -7.14
C GLN A 120 -30.22 3.35 -6.10
N ASP A 121 -30.57 3.17 -4.83
CA ASP A 121 -29.60 2.85 -3.77
C ASP A 121 -28.91 1.51 -4.04
N LYS A 122 -29.67 0.52 -4.52
CA LYS A 122 -29.12 -0.77 -4.93
C LYS A 122 -28.21 -0.62 -6.16
N ASP A 123 -28.62 0.13 -7.16
CA ASP A 123 -27.82 0.35 -8.38
C ASP A 123 -26.47 1.03 -8.07
N ILE A 124 -26.46 2.00 -7.14
CA ILE A 124 -25.24 2.66 -6.65
C ILE A 124 -24.30 1.65 -6.00
N VAL A 125 -24.82 0.80 -5.12
CA VAL A 125 -24.04 -0.22 -4.41
C VAL A 125 -23.49 -1.27 -5.40
N ASP A 126 -24.31 -1.77 -6.32
CA ASP A 126 -23.88 -2.74 -7.34
C ASP A 126 -22.80 -2.13 -8.26
N ARG A 127 -22.93 -0.86 -8.65
CA ARG A 127 -21.90 -0.17 -9.44
C ARG A 127 -20.60 0.00 -8.67
N TYR A 128 -20.67 0.33 -7.38
CA TYR A 128 -19.48 0.43 -6.52
C TYR A 128 -18.74 -0.91 -6.43
N ILE A 129 -19.47 -2.01 -6.17
CA ILE A 129 -18.92 -3.38 -6.12
C ILE A 129 -18.23 -3.72 -7.45
N ALA A 130 -18.92 -3.52 -8.58
CA ALA A 130 -18.38 -3.83 -9.90
C ALA A 130 -17.10 -3.04 -10.21
N THR A 131 -17.02 -1.79 -9.75
CA THR A 131 -15.84 -0.93 -9.96
C THR A 131 -14.67 -1.37 -9.08
N CYS A 132 -14.93 -1.76 -7.82
CA CYS A 132 -13.91 -2.35 -6.94
C CYS A 132 -13.36 -3.66 -7.53
N ARG A 133 -14.24 -4.54 -8.04
CA ARG A 133 -13.85 -5.76 -8.73
C ARG A 133 -12.95 -5.49 -9.94
N ASN A 134 -13.30 -4.50 -10.75
CA ASN A 134 -12.45 -4.09 -11.88
C ASN A 134 -11.08 -3.59 -11.39
N LEU A 135 -11.05 -2.78 -10.34
CA LEU A 135 -9.81 -2.23 -9.80
C LEU A 135 -8.88 -3.29 -9.19
N ALA A 136 -9.43 -4.34 -8.56
CA ALA A 136 -8.67 -5.46 -8.02
C ALA A 136 -7.87 -6.23 -9.11
N GLY A 137 -8.26 -6.12 -10.38
CA GLY A 137 -7.54 -6.72 -11.50
C GLY A 137 -6.25 -5.98 -11.91
N TYR A 138 -6.01 -4.76 -11.41
CA TYR A 138 -4.86 -3.96 -11.83
C TYR A 138 -3.58 -4.42 -11.14
N THR A 139 -2.52 -4.61 -11.93
CA THR A 139 -1.22 -5.14 -11.48
C THR A 139 -0.57 -4.31 -10.37
N GLU A 140 -0.71 -2.99 -10.42
CA GLU A 140 -0.12 -2.04 -9.49
C GLU A 140 -0.84 -2.04 -8.14
N ILE A 141 -2.11 -2.43 -8.11
CA ILE A 141 -2.87 -2.67 -6.86
C ILE A 141 -2.45 -4.01 -6.24
N ASN A 142 -1.98 -4.93 -7.09
CA ASN A 142 -1.56 -6.29 -6.77
C ASN A 142 -0.05 -6.39 -6.52
N ASP A 143 0.65 -5.26 -6.35
CA ASP A 143 2.04 -5.23 -5.91
C ASP A 143 2.12 -5.00 -4.39
N ALA A 144 2.90 -5.84 -3.71
CA ALA A 144 3.15 -5.74 -2.28
C ALA A 144 4.22 -4.69 -1.93
N SER A 145 5.03 -4.26 -2.91
CA SER A 145 6.31 -3.60 -2.60
C SER A 145 6.67 -2.41 -3.46
N GLY A 146 5.95 -2.12 -4.56
CA GLY A 146 6.22 -1.01 -5.49
C GLY A 146 7.72 -0.73 -5.60
N GLY A 147 8.47 -1.74 -6.02
CA GLY A 147 9.90 -1.89 -5.73
C GLY A 147 10.71 -0.59 -5.81
N MET A 148 11.00 -0.01 -4.65
CA MET A 148 11.84 1.17 -4.51
C MET A 148 13.19 0.75 -3.95
N ASN A 149 14.26 1.14 -4.64
CA ASN A 149 15.63 0.93 -4.19
C ASN A 149 16.34 2.27 -4.08
N VAL A 150 16.79 2.54 -2.85
CA VAL A 150 17.56 3.72 -2.49
C VAL A 150 19.01 3.28 -2.35
N LYS A 151 19.91 3.94 -3.10
CA LYS A 151 21.36 3.72 -2.98
C LYS A 151 22.04 5.03 -2.57
N SER A 152 22.89 4.98 -1.55
CA SER A 152 23.84 6.06 -1.22
C SER A 152 25.26 5.62 -1.52
N GLU A 153 26.01 6.40 -2.27
CA GLU A 153 27.43 6.19 -2.52
C GLU A 153 28.19 7.52 -2.48
N LYS A 154 29.18 7.62 -1.57
CA LYS A 154 30.05 8.81 -1.43
C LYS A 154 29.29 10.14 -1.28
N GLY A 155 28.16 10.11 -0.57
CA GLY A 155 27.31 11.30 -0.35
C GLY A 155 26.34 11.61 -1.49
N SER A 156 26.34 10.86 -2.58
CA SER A 156 25.32 10.93 -3.63
C SER A 156 24.25 9.87 -3.41
N TRP A 157 22.99 10.25 -3.57
CA TRP A 157 21.85 9.35 -3.50
C TRP A 157 21.27 9.09 -4.88
N THR A 158 20.79 7.87 -5.11
CA THR A 158 20.07 7.49 -6.32
C THR A 158 18.85 6.69 -5.94
N LEU A 159 17.70 7.12 -6.43
CA LEU A 159 16.45 6.40 -6.31
C LEU A 159 16.15 5.68 -7.63
N THR A 160 15.91 4.39 -7.53
CA THR A 160 15.33 3.58 -8.61
C THR A 160 14.00 3.03 -8.13
N ALA A 161 13.00 3.08 -8.99
CA ALA A 161 11.64 2.71 -8.64
C ALA A 161 10.99 2.05 -9.86
N ASN A 162 10.27 0.95 -9.64
CA ASN A 162 9.47 0.31 -10.67
C ASN A 162 8.15 1.07 -10.81
N LEU A 163 8.16 2.09 -11.67
CA LEU A 163 6.99 2.93 -11.91
C LEU A 163 6.13 2.34 -13.04
N PRO A 164 4.79 2.41 -12.92
CA PRO A 164 3.90 2.11 -14.02
C PRO A 164 4.13 3.07 -15.18
N THR A 165 3.86 2.58 -16.38
CA THR A 165 3.76 3.41 -17.57
C THR A 165 2.68 4.48 -17.39
N HIS A 166 2.73 5.53 -18.20
CA HIS A 166 1.70 6.57 -18.16
C HIS A 166 0.30 6.00 -18.41
N GLN A 167 0.15 5.04 -19.32
CA GLN A 167 -1.14 4.41 -19.62
C GLN A 167 -1.67 3.63 -18.42
N GLU A 168 -0.84 2.83 -17.76
CA GLU A 168 -1.20 2.06 -16.57
C GLU A 168 -1.62 3.01 -15.43
N PHE A 169 -0.80 4.03 -15.15
CA PHE A 169 -1.09 4.99 -14.10
C PHE A 169 -2.40 5.76 -14.35
N THR A 170 -2.62 6.25 -15.58
CA THR A 170 -3.87 6.91 -15.96
C THR A 170 -5.07 5.98 -15.82
N GLY A 171 -4.94 4.73 -16.25
CA GLY A 171 -6.00 3.73 -16.14
C GLY A 171 -6.40 3.45 -14.69
N ILE A 172 -5.42 3.28 -13.81
CA ILE A 172 -5.65 3.07 -12.38
C ILE A 172 -6.27 4.30 -11.74
N SER A 173 -5.70 5.48 -11.98
CA SER A 173 -6.19 6.73 -11.43
C SER A 173 -7.64 7.01 -11.83
N ALA A 174 -8.00 6.74 -13.09
CA ALA A 174 -9.35 6.92 -13.58
C ALA A 174 -10.35 5.96 -12.90
N THR A 175 -9.99 4.68 -12.78
CA THR A 175 -10.85 3.67 -12.13
C THR A 175 -10.94 3.92 -10.62
N PHE A 176 -9.83 4.20 -9.94
CA PHE A 176 -9.79 4.54 -8.52
C PHE A 176 -10.63 5.79 -8.21
N ARG A 177 -10.57 6.82 -9.07
CA ARG A 177 -11.36 8.03 -8.89
C ARG A 177 -12.86 7.73 -8.79
N GLN A 178 -13.38 6.79 -9.57
CA GLN A 178 -14.81 6.44 -9.57
C GLN A 178 -15.30 5.98 -8.18
N ILE A 179 -14.44 5.30 -7.42
CA ILE A 179 -14.77 4.81 -6.07
C ILE A 179 -14.30 5.74 -4.95
N HIS A 180 -13.29 6.57 -5.19
CA HIS A 180 -12.69 7.42 -4.16
C HIS A 180 -13.29 8.83 -4.09
N SER A 181 -13.66 9.43 -5.23
CA SER A 181 -14.05 10.84 -5.28
C SER A 181 -15.50 11.06 -4.84
N ASP A 182 -15.70 12.00 -3.92
CA ASP A 182 -17.02 12.39 -3.41
C ASP A 182 -17.96 12.99 -4.48
N LYS A 183 -17.45 13.28 -5.68
CA LYS A 183 -18.20 13.81 -6.82
C LYS A 183 -18.78 12.71 -7.73
N GLU A 184 -18.40 11.46 -7.52
CA GLU A 184 -18.83 10.33 -8.34
C GLU A 184 -20.06 9.66 -7.73
N ASN A 185 -21.05 9.36 -8.59
CA ASN A 185 -22.37 8.88 -8.18
C ASN A 185 -22.34 7.46 -7.58
N ALA A 186 -21.26 6.71 -7.77
CA ALA A 186 -21.05 5.36 -7.23
C ALA A 186 -19.74 5.25 -6.43
N SER A 187 -19.37 6.33 -5.72
CA SER A 187 -18.22 6.37 -4.82
C SER A 187 -18.46 5.66 -3.49
N PHE A 188 -17.42 5.46 -2.69
CA PHE A 188 -17.49 4.97 -1.31
C PHE A 188 -18.51 5.78 -0.49
N ILE A 189 -18.51 7.11 -0.63
CA ILE A 189 -19.45 7.96 0.10
C ILE A 189 -20.88 7.75 -0.40
N ALA A 190 -21.10 7.59 -1.70
CA ALA A 190 -22.42 7.30 -2.25
C ALA A 190 -22.95 5.93 -1.79
N ALA A 191 -22.13 4.87 -1.91
CA ALA A 191 -22.48 3.52 -1.46
C ALA A 191 -22.74 3.47 0.06
N ARG A 192 -21.91 4.13 0.86
CA ARG A 192 -22.13 4.25 2.31
C ARG A 192 -23.45 4.95 2.62
N ARG A 193 -23.78 6.05 1.93
CA ARG A 193 -25.05 6.78 2.13
C ARG A 193 -26.26 5.91 1.77
N ALA A 194 -26.20 5.17 0.67
CA ALA A 194 -27.25 4.21 0.28
C ALA A 194 -27.48 3.13 1.35
N ILE A 195 -26.38 2.58 1.90
CA ILE A 195 -26.43 1.63 3.03
C ILE A 195 -27.02 2.30 4.28
N GLU A 196 -26.53 3.48 4.67
CA GLU A 196 -26.98 4.20 5.87
C GLU A 196 -28.47 4.58 5.80
N GLN A 197 -28.98 4.86 4.60
CA GLN A 197 -30.40 5.12 4.34
C GLN A 197 -31.22 3.84 4.50
N SER A 198 -30.74 2.71 3.98
CA SER A 198 -31.40 1.41 4.16
C SER A 198 -31.43 0.95 5.62
N ILE A 199 -30.39 1.26 6.40
CA ILE A 199 -30.38 0.98 7.85
C ILE A 199 -31.50 1.72 8.58
N ARG A 200 -31.88 2.94 8.16
CA ARG A 200 -32.97 3.71 8.82
C ARG A 200 -34.34 3.04 8.71
N ILE A 201 -34.50 2.12 7.78
CA ILE A 201 -35.78 1.44 7.50
C ILE A 201 -35.91 0.16 8.34
N LEU A 202 -34.83 -0.30 9.00
CA LEU A 202 -34.89 -1.45 9.90
C LEU A 202 -35.81 -1.16 11.09
N GLU A 203 -36.62 -2.13 11.48
CA GLU A 203 -37.64 -1.98 12.53
C GLU A 203 -37.03 -1.85 13.94
N ASP A 204 -35.88 -2.48 14.16
CA ASP A 204 -35.24 -2.60 15.48
C ASP A 204 -34.08 -1.60 15.67
N GLU A 205 -34.18 -0.76 16.70
CA GLU A 205 -33.18 0.28 17.01
C GLU A 205 -31.82 -0.31 17.41
N GLU A 206 -31.81 -1.45 18.11
CA GLU A 206 -30.57 -2.13 18.50
C GLU A 206 -29.80 -2.60 17.26
N SER A 207 -30.50 -3.22 16.31
CA SER A 207 -29.96 -3.64 15.01
C SER A 207 -29.48 -2.45 14.20
N GLN A 208 -30.22 -1.33 14.19
CA GLN A 208 -29.75 -0.10 13.57
C GLN A 208 -28.43 0.38 14.17
N GLN A 209 -28.33 0.42 15.50
CA GLN A 209 -27.14 0.91 16.20
C GLN A 209 -25.92 0.02 15.93
N LYS A 210 -26.07 -1.30 16.05
CA LYS A 210 -25.01 -2.29 15.75
C LYS A 210 -24.52 -2.17 14.31
N THR A 211 -25.45 -2.08 13.36
CA THR A 211 -25.11 -1.98 11.93
C THR A 211 -24.40 -0.67 11.61
N ARG A 212 -24.84 0.46 12.18
CA ARG A 212 -24.16 1.76 12.02
C ARG A 212 -22.77 1.76 12.65
N ALA A 213 -22.56 1.05 13.76
CA ALA A 213 -21.25 0.96 14.40
C ALA A 213 -20.21 0.35 13.45
N VAL A 214 -20.57 -0.73 12.74
CA VAL A 214 -19.70 -1.34 11.72
C VAL A 214 -19.35 -0.33 10.63
N ILE A 215 -20.34 0.34 10.02
CA ILE A 215 -20.10 1.36 8.98
C ILE A 215 -19.18 2.49 9.47
N LYS A 216 -19.31 2.88 10.73
CA LYS A 216 -18.49 3.92 11.35
C LYS A 216 -17.03 3.50 11.46
N GLU A 217 -16.73 2.23 11.73
CA GLU A 217 -15.35 1.71 11.78
C GLU A 217 -14.68 1.76 10.41
N TRP A 218 -15.34 1.27 9.37
CA TRP A 218 -14.85 1.37 7.99
C TRP A 218 -14.64 2.83 7.54
N SER A 219 -15.57 3.72 7.93
CA SER A 219 -15.46 5.16 7.62
C SER A 219 -14.28 5.82 8.33
N ARG A 220 -13.99 5.42 9.58
CA ARG A 220 -12.82 5.90 10.33
C ARG A 220 -11.52 5.40 9.70
N ALA A 221 -11.47 4.14 9.29
CA ALA A 221 -10.30 3.61 8.59
C ALA A 221 -10.03 4.36 7.28
N ARG A 222 -11.06 4.62 6.47
CA ARG A 222 -10.95 5.46 5.26
C ARG A 222 -10.42 6.83 5.60
N GLN A 223 -10.99 7.49 6.60
CA GLN A 223 -10.57 8.84 6.98
C GLN A 223 -9.10 8.90 7.47
N ALA A 224 -8.64 7.88 8.20
CA ALA A 224 -7.26 7.78 8.65
C ALA A 224 -6.31 7.59 7.44
N LEU A 225 -6.61 6.62 6.57
CA LEU A 225 -5.82 6.34 5.36
C LEU A 225 -5.85 7.47 4.34
N SER A 226 -6.88 8.30 4.32
CA SER A 226 -6.91 9.51 3.49
C SER A 226 -5.92 10.59 3.95
N LYS A 227 -5.52 10.58 5.23
CA LYS A 227 -4.71 11.63 5.85
C LYS A 227 -3.26 11.24 6.10
N LYS A 228 -2.99 9.95 6.34
CA LYS A 228 -1.64 9.44 6.60
C LYS A 228 -1.45 8.09 5.93
N MET A 229 -0.23 7.85 5.45
CA MET A 229 0.20 6.54 4.96
C MET A 229 0.04 5.47 6.05
N LEU A 230 -0.34 4.25 5.67
CA LEU A 230 -0.45 3.13 6.60
C LEU A 230 0.90 2.79 7.26
N GLU A 231 2.01 2.96 6.53
CA GLU A 231 3.38 2.86 7.03
C GLU A 231 3.58 3.77 8.24
N THR A 232 3.21 5.05 8.10
CA THR A 232 3.34 6.05 9.15
C THR A 232 2.50 5.70 10.36
N LEU A 233 1.24 5.30 10.14
CA LEU A 233 0.31 4.90 11.19
C LEU A 233 0.85 3.71 12.00
N ILE A 234 1.38 2.69 11.33
CA ILE A 234 1.98 1.52 11.98
C ILE A 234 3.26 1.91 12.74
N CYS A 235 4.14 2.72 12.16
CA CYS A 235 5.33 3.19 12.87
C CYS A 235 4.95 4.04 14.10
N GLU A 236 3.90 4.86 14.04
CA GLU A 236 3.40 5.62 15.20
C GLU A 236 2.95 4.69 16.33
N GLU A 237 2.25 3.60 16.01
CA GLU A 237 1.83 2.58 16.98
C GLU A 237 3.03 1.85 17.61
N LEU A 238 3.96 1.35 16.78
CA LEU A 238 5.13 0.60 17.22
C LEU A 238 6.11 1.45 18.04
N MET A 239 6.09 2.77 17.84
CA MET A 239 7.01 3.72 18.46
C MET A 239 6.28 4.69 19.39
N ALA A 240 5.17 4.28 20.01
CA ALA A 240 4.35 5.13 20.86
C ALA A 240 5.12 5.75 22.06
N THR A 241 6.18 5.08 22.52
CA THR A 241 7.05 5.54 23.62
C THR A 241 8.30 6.28 23.15
N ALA A 242 8.55 6.34 21.84
CA ALA A 242 9.69 7.04 21.29
C ALA A 242 9.47 8.57 21.36
N PRO A 243 10.54 9.37 21.43
CA PRO A 243 10.43 10.82 21.39
C PRO A 243 9.66 11.32 20.15
N PRO A 244 8.86 12.41 20.25
CA PRO A 244 8.02 12.91 19.16
C PRO A 244 8.77 13.25 17.86
N GLU A 245 10.05 13.63 17.97
CA GLU A 245 10.94 13.97 16.87
C GLU A 245 11.50 12.75 16.13
N THR A 246 11.28 11.54 16.66
CA THR A 246 11.77 10.32 16.02
C THR A 246 11.08 10.18 14.65
N PRO A 247 11.80 9.92 13.56
CA PRO A 247 11.20 9.79 12.24
C PRO A 247 10.17 8.65 12.16
N ARG A 248 9.24 8.74 11.20
CA ARG A 248 8.30 7.67 10.84
C ARG A 248 8.38 7.41 9.35
N SER A 249 8.22 6.15 8.93
CA SER A 249 8.21 5.80 7.51
C SER A 249 7.12 6.62 6.79
N LEU A 250 7.50 7.26 5.69
CA LEU A 250 6.64 8.11 4.84
C LEU A 250 5.96 9.27 5.57
N GLN A 251 6.53 9.73 6.69
CA GLN A 251 6.05 10.90 7.40
C GLN A 251 5.97 12.13 6.48
N GLY A 252 4.84 12.84 6.54
CA GLY A 252 4.59 14.02 5.72
C GLY A 252 3.89 13.74 4.39
N ILE A 253 3.75 12.47 3.99
CA ILE A 253 2.91 12.07 2.86
C ILE A 253 1.45 11.98 3.30
N GLU A 254 0.60 12.80 2.68
CA GLU A 254 -0.85 12.81 2.86
C GLU A 254 -1.53 12.15 1.63
N PRO A 255 -2.12 10.95 1.76
CA PRO A 255 -2.67 10.18 0.63
C PRO A 255 -3.67 10.93 -0.26
N ASP A 256 -4.72 11.55 0.31
CA ASP A 256 -5.70 12.30 -0.49
C ASP A 256 -5.05 13.46 -1.24
N LYS A 257 -4.08 14.14 -0.61
CA LYS A 257 -3.39 15.30 -1.17
C LYS A 257 -2.47 14.88 -2.32
N ILE A 258 -1.68 13.82 -2.15
CA ILE A 258 -0.76 13.37 -3.21
C ILE A 258 -1.53 12.81 -4.40
N ILE A 259 -2.59 12.02 -4.15
CA ILE A 259 -3.49 11.52 -5.20
C ILE A 259 -4.14 12.67 -5.96
N THR A 260 -4.67 13.66 -5.24
CA THR A 260 -5.30 14.84 -5.87
C THR A 260 -4.28 15.62 -6.70
N THR A 261 -3.06 15.80 -6.18
CA THR A 261 -2.00 16.53 -6.88
C THR A 261 -1.60 15.85 -8.19
N TYR A 262 -1.42 14.53 -8.20
CA TYR A 262 -1.12 13.80 -9.43
C TYR A 262 -2.30 13.75 -10.42
N ASN A 263 -3.51 13.49 -9.91
CA ASN A 263 -4.70 13.33 -10.77
C ASN A 263 -5.15 14.65 -11.40
N TYR A 264 -5.07 15.76 -10.67
CA TYR A 264 -5.52 17.09 -11.11
C TYR A 264 -4.38 18.07 -11.39
N GLY A 265 -3.14 17.62 -11.31
CA GLY A 265 -1.96 18.32 -11.80
C GLY A 265 -1.77 18.03 -13.28
N GLU A 266 -1.75 16.75 -13.67
CA GLU A 266 -1.44 16.34 -15.04
C GLU A 266 -2.27 15.14 -15.53
N THR A 267 -2.42 14.10 -14.69
CA THR A 267 -2.76 12.75 -15.14
C THR A 267 -4.16 12.62 -15.73
N LEU A 268 -5.19 13.10 -15.01
CA LEU A 268 -6.59 13.03 -15.45
C LEU A 268 -7.10 14.40 -15.89
N HIS A 269 -6.60 15.45 -15.27
CA HIS A 269 -6.96 16.83 -15.56
C HIS A 269 -5.73 17.73 -15.45
N TRP A 270 -5.56 18.58 -16.47
CA TRP A 270 -4.66 19.73 -16.40
C TRP A 270 -5.32 20.84 -15.58
N GLY A 271 -5.11 20.82 -14.26
CA GLY A 271 -5.91 21.60 -13.32
C GLY A 271 -5.11 22.61 -12.48
N ASN A 272 -5.69 22.95 -11.33
CA ASN A 272 -5.14 23.94 -10.39
C ASN A 272 -3.95 23.41 -9.58
N TYR A 273 -3.61 22.12 -9.70
CA TYR A 273 -2.55 21.48 -8.90
C TYR A 273 -1.19 21.42 -9.61
N ARG A 274 -1.04 22.04 -10.79
CA ARG A 274 0.19 21.98 -11.60
C ARG A 274 1.43 22.51 -10.89
N GLU A 275 1.33 23.67 -10.24
CA GLU A 275 2.47 24.23 -9.51
C GLU A 275 2.83 23.38 -8.29
N ALA A 276 1.84 22.76 -7.65
CA ALA A 276 2.09 21.80 -6.57
C ALA A 276 2.77 20.53 -7.10
N LEU A 277 2.32 19.99 -8.23
CA LEU A 277 2.93 18.82 -8.87
C LEU A 277 4.38 19.13 -9.30
N LYS A 278 4.62 20.28 -9.92
CA LYS A 278 5.97 20.74 -10.27
C LYS A 278 6.89 20.86 -9.05
N GLY A 279 6.35 21.21 -7.88
CA GLY A 279 7.09 21.22 -6.62
C GLY A 279 7.42 19.82 -6.08
N LEU A 280 6.57 18.82 -6.34
CA LEU A 280 6.85 17.42 -5.99
C LEU A 280 7.85 16.76 -6.95
N GLU A 281 7.97 17.29 -8.16
CA GLU A 281 8.80 16.77 -9.27
C GLU A 281 9.98 17.70 -9.58
N ASP A 282 10.44 18.47 -8.58
CA ASP A 282 11.53 19.44 -8.71
C ASP A 282 12.89 18.80 -9.06
N ASP A 283 13.10 17.53 -8.68
CA ASP A 283 14.18 16.68 -9.16
C ASP A 283 13.75 15.24 -9.48
N PRO A 284 14.52 14.49 -10.31
CA PRO A 284 14.13 13.15 -10.77
C PRO A 284 13.96 12.08 -9.67
N ASN A 285 14.54 12.26 -8.48
CA ASN A 285 14.33 11.34 -7.36
C ASN A 285 13.06 11.70 -6.60
N ASN A 286 12.77 13.00 -6.43
CA ASN A 286 11.51 13.45 -5.84
C ASN A 286 10.31 13.06 -6.71
N GLU A 287 10.40 13.17 -8.04
CA GLU A 287 9.36 12.67 -8.95
C GLU A 287 9.07 11.19 -8.70
N LYS A 288 10.10 10.34 -8.70
CA LYS A 288 9.94 8.89 -8.49
C LYS A 288 9.37 8.57 -7.10
N PHE A 289 9.86 9.25 -6.07
CA PHE A 289 9.42 9.05 -4.69
C PHE A 289 7.96 9.43 -4.50
N HIS A 290 7.55 10.63 -4.93
CA HIS A 290 6.18 11.08 -4.77
C HIS A 290 5.23 10.27 -5.66
N LYS A 291 5.64 9.88 -6.86
CA LYS A 291 4.83 9.02 -7.72
C LYS A 291 4.61 7.64 -7.11
N ILE A 292 5.64 7.04 -6.49
CA ILE A 292 5.47 5.75 -5.82
C ILE A 292 4.60 5.87 -4.56
N CYS A 293 4.76 6.94 -3.79
CA CYS A 293 3.88 7.25 -2.66
C CYS A 293 2.42 7.41 -3.10
N CYS A 294 2.17 8.03 -4.26
CA CYS A 294 0.84 8.15 -4.84
C CYS A 294 0.25 6.77 -5.19
N ILE A 295 1.03 5.89 -5.82
CA ILE A 295 0.58 4.54 -6.19
C ILE A 295 0.31 3.70 -4.94
N HIS A 296 1.19 3.76 -3.94
CA HIS A 296 0.99 3.09 -2.65
C HIS A 296 -0.26 3.60 -1.93
N SER A 297 -0.49 4.91 -1.94
CA SER A 297 -1.71 5.52 -1.39
C SER A 297 -2.97 4.98 -2.07
N ILE A 298 -2.95 4.91 -3.41
CA ILE A 298 -4.05 4.34 -4.20
C ILE A 298 -4.24 2.86 -3.84
N ALA A 299 -3.18 2.06 -3.79
CA ALA A 299 -3.26 0.64 -3.47
C ALA A 299 -3.87 0.40 -2.08
N GLN A 300 -3.35 1.07 -1.04
CA GLN A 300 -3.85 0.91 0.34
C GLN A 300 -5.33 1.29 0.48
N LEU A 301 -5.74 2.43 -0.09
CA LEU A 301 -7.14 2.85 -0.10
C LEU A 301 -8.00 1.88 -0.91
N SER A 302 -7.48 1.35 -2.02
CA SER A 302 -8.19 0.34 -2.84
C SER A 302 -8.45 -0.94 -2.07
N HIS A 303 -7.46 -1.46 -1.34
CA HIS A 303 -7.64 -2.65 -0.50
C HIS A 303 -8.68 -2.42 0.59
N LEU A 304 -8.71 -1.24 1.23
CA LEU A 304 -9.82 -0.89 2.13
C LEU A 304 -11.18 -0.89 1.41
N TYR A 305 -11.25 -0.33 0.19
CA TYR A 305 -12.47 -0.32 -0.61
C TYR A 305 -12.92 -1.71 -1.05
N PHE A 306 -12.00 -2.64 -1.28
CA PHE A 306 -12.34 -4.04 -1.56
C PHE A 306 -13.04 -4.68 -0.38
N GLY A 307 -12.58 -4.44 0.84
CA GLY A 307 -13.29 -4.89 2.03
C GLY A 307 -14.66 -4.25 2.22
N PHE A 308 -14.79 -2.96 1.91
CA PHE A 308 -16.10 -2.31 1.92
C PHE A 308 -17.03 -2.82 0.80
N ALA A 309 -16.48 -3.26 -0.34
CA ALA A 309 -17.26 -3.89 -1.40
C ALA A 309 -17.84 -5.25 -0.97
N GLU A 310 -17.12 -6.06 -0.19
CA GLU A 310 -17.66 -7.28 0.42
C GLU A 310 -18.77 -6.96 1.44
N LEU A 311 -18.62 -5.88 2.20
CA LEU A 311 -19.67 -5.40 3.11
C LEU A 311 -20.92 -5.00 2.31
N CYS A 312 -20.73 -4.24 1.23
CA CYS A 312 -21.80 -3.89 0.29
C CYS A 312 -22.48 -5.13 -0.30
N ALA A 313 -21.72 -6.15 -0.68
CA ALA A 313 -22.26 -7.39 -1.23
C ALA A 313 -23.13 -8.13 -0.20
N SER A 314 -22.65 -8.22 1.04
CA SER A 314 -23.39 -8.80 2.16
C SER A 314 -24.68 -8.03 2.46
N ALA A 315 -24.62 -6.69 2.41
CA ALA A 315 -25.79 -5.83 2.54
C ALA A 315 -26.84 -6.08 1.44
N CYS A 316 -26.41 -6.38 0.21
CA CYS A 316 -27.31 -6.80 -0.88
C CYS A 316 -27.82 -8.24 -0.75
N GLY A 317 -27.27 -9.04 0.17
CA GLY A 317 -27.58 -10.45 0.34
C GLY A 317 -26.87 -11.37 -0.66
N TYR A 318 -25.75 -10.92 -1.24
CA TYR A 318 -24.85 -11.79 -1.99
C TYR A 318 -23.97 -12.60 -1.03
N ALA A 319 -23.58 -13.81 -1.42
CA ALA A 319 -22.72 -14.65 -0.59
C ALA A 319 -21.28 -14.10 -0.48
N GLN A 320 -20.80 -13.47 -1.55
CA GLN A 320 -19.51 -12.79 -1.69
C GLN A 320 -19.53 -11.96 -2.98
N VAL A 321 -18.57 -11.07 -3.18
CA VAL A 321 -18.35 -10.45 -4.50
C VAL A 321 -17.95 -11.57 -5.49
N THR A 322 -18.70 -11.71 -6.59
CA THR A 322 -18.48 -12.73 -7.63
C THR A 322 -18.14 -12.13 -9.00
#